data_AF-A0A7S4VJN9-F1
#
_entry.id   AF-A0A7S4VJN9-F1
#
_cell.length_a   1.000
_cell.length_b   1.000
_cell.length_c   1.000
_cell.angle_alpha   90.00
_cell.angle_beta   90.00
_cell.angle_gamma   90.00
#
_symmetry.space_group_name_H-M   'P 1'
#
loop_
_entity.id
_entity.type
_entity.pdbx_description
1 polymer ?
#
loop_
_entity_poly.entity_id
_entity_poly.type
_entity_poly.pdbx_seq_one_letter_code
_entity_poly.pdbx_strand_id
1 'polypeptide(L)'
;QAAQARGRGGVAFCGQQTSAPAMALPMKTRSMKTVMKKPAAKAAKGTKAMKGTKAMKAMKVMKAMKVMKAMKAMKAMKSKIARGRCSKAMVYKGTREKTVGGLKASDIVRNKYGRFVAKRASAQAKNHVWPKAIVAARKALGIKGFVAINKGPDGQALYAKAKVLYRQK
;
A
#
# COMPACT_ATOMS: atom_id res chain seq x y z
N GLN A 1 -15.54 53.31 -25.81
CA GLN A 1 -16.77 53.28 -25.01
C GLN A 1 -16.79 51.94 -24.28
N ALA A 2 -16.31 51.91 -23.04
CA ALA A 2 -17.12 51.84 -21.80
C ALA A 2 -17.39 50.37 -21.41
N ALA A 3 -17.29 49.88 -20.19
CA ALA A 3 -16.80 50.31 -18.88
C ALA A 3 -16.66 48.98 -18.08
N GLN A 4 -15.56 48.70 -17.38
CA GLN A 4 -15.38 48.97 -15.94
C GLN A 4 -16.45 48.33 -15.02
N ALA A 5 -16.08 47.29 -14.26
CA ALA A 5 -16.55 47.11 -12.89
C ALA A 5 -15.66 46.10 -12.13
N ARG A 6 -14.98 46.62 -11.11
CA ARG A 6 -14.31 45.91 -10.02
C ARG A 6 -15.28 45.87 -8.83
N GLY A 7 -15.31 44.78 -8.07
CA GLY A 7 -15.82 44.70 -6.69
C GLY A 7 -15.38 43.34 -6.15
N ARG A 8 -14.48 43.15 -5.18
CA ARG A 8 -14.34 43.71 -3.82
C ARG A 8 -15.63 43.62 -2.99
N GLY A 9 -15.61 42.71 -2.01
CA GLY A 9 -16.44 42.77 -0.80
C GLY A 9 -17.32 41.54 -0.61
N GLY A 10 -17.05 40.75 0.44
CA GLY A 10 -17.99 39.71 0.86
C GLY A 10 -17.39 38.51 1.60
N VAL A 11 -16.40 38.70 2.47
CA VAL A 11 -16.13 37.74 3.54
C VAL A 11 -17.10 38.03 4.69
N ALA A 12 -18.16 37.23 4.77
CA ALA A 12 -19.05 37.11 5.93
C ALA A 12 -19.49 35.63 5.99
N PHE A 13 -18.88 34.85 6.88
CA PHE A 13 -19.38 34.61 8.23
C PHE A 13 -20.63 33.70 8.25
N CYS A 14 -20.37 32.41 8.39
CA CYS A 14 -21.23 31.43 9.04
C CYS A 14 -20.31 30.22 9.29
N GLY A 15 -19.68 30.02 10.45
CA GLY A 15 -20.26 30.15 11.78
C GLY A 15 -20.95 28.84 12.15
N GLN A 16 -20.17 27.76 12.32
CA GLN A 16 -20.50 26.60 13.17
C GLN A 16 -19.33 25.61 13.23
N GLN A 17 -18.34 25.94 14.06
CA GLN A 17 -17.68 24.95 14.91
C GLN A 17 -18.52 24.87 16.19
N THR A 18 -19.17 23.74 16.45
CA THR A 18 -19.39 23.25 17.82
C THR A 18 -19.79 21.77 17.82
N SER A 19 -19.24 21.06 18.79
CA SER A 19 -19.70 19.80 19.38
C SER A 19 -19.51 18.51 18.59
N ALA A 20 -18.33 17.91 18.79
CA ALA A 20 -18.23 16.48 19.00
C ALA A 20 -18.92 16.10 20.33
N PRO A 21 -19.77 15.05 20.38
CA PRO A 21 -20.03 14.35 21.62
C PRO A 21 -19.10 13.13 21.73
N ALA A 22 -18.12 13.27 22.62
CA ALA A 22 -17.39 12.15 23.19
C ALA A 22 -18.36 11.29 24.01
N MET A 23 -18.90 10.22 23.42
CA MET A 23 -19.55 9.16 24.17
C MET A 23 -18.52 8.09 24.54
N ALA A 24 -17.79 8.41 25.62
CA ALA A 24 -17.17 7.42 26.47
C ALA A 24 -18.27 6.61 27.17
N LEU A 25 -18.28 5.30 26.96
CA LEU A 25 -18.98 4.35 27.82
C LEU A 25 -18.09 3.13 28.11
N PRO A 26 -18.30 2.48 29.26
CA PRO A 26 -17.24 2.34 30.25
C PRO A 26 -16.53 0.98 30.27
N MET A 27 -15.30 1.07 30.75
CA MET A 27 -14.37 -0.02 31.04
C MET A 27 -15.04 -1.16 31.83
N LYS A 28 -14.94 -2.38 31.31
CA LYS A 28 -15.26 -3.61 32.05
C LYS A 28 -14.25 -3.74 33.19
N THR A 29 -14.66 -3.35 34.39
CA THR A 29 -13.89 -3.50 35.61
C THR A 29 -13.66 -4.98 35.90
N ARG A 30 -12.38 -5.27 36.17
CA ARG A 30 -11.89 -6.49 36.81
C ARG A 30 -12.80 -6.87 37.98
N SER A 31 -13.49 -8.01 37.86
CA SER A 31 -14.10 -8.68 39.01
C SER A 31 -13.02 -8.95 40.04
N MET A 32 -13.22 -8.35 41.20
CA MET A 32 -12.27 -8.28 42.28
C MET A 32 -12.12 -9.62 42.97
N LYS A 33 -10.88 -9.86 43.40
CA LYS A 33 -10.46 -10.97 44.23
C LYS A 33 -10.43 -10.45 45.67
N THR A 34 -11.37 -10.91 46.48
CA THR A 34 -11.42 -10.77 47.94
C THR A 34 -11.89 -12.13 48.46
N VAL A 35 -10.99 -13.01 48.89
CA VAL A 35 -10.48 -13.09 50.28
C VAL A 35 -11.64 -13.01 51.28
N MET A 36 -12.29 -14.14 51.52
CA MET A 36 -12.85 -14.44 52.84
C MET A 36 -12.35 -15.82 53.27
N LYS A 37 -11.52 -15.79 54.31
CA LYS A 37 -10.99 -16.92 55.06
C LYS A 37 -11.88 -17.06 56.29
N LYS A 38 -12.48 -18.23 56.49
CA LYS A 38 -12.72 -18.75 57.85
C LYS A 38 -12.67 -20.29 57.82
N PRO A 39 -11.85 -20.93 58.67
CA PRO A 39 -11.68 -22.37 58.69
C PRO A 39 -12.71 -23.00 59.63
N ALA A 40 -13.32 -24.12 59.23
CA ALA A 40 -14.02 -24.99 60.15
C ALA A 40 -13.75 -26.44 59.75
N ALA A 41 -13.06 -27.13 60.64
CA ALA A 41 -12.73 -28.54 60.55
C ALA A 41 -13.99 -29.40 60.52
N LYS A 42 -13.99 -30.43 59.67
CA LYS A 42 -14.65 -31.71 59.96
C LYS A 42 -14.04 -32.83 59.10
N ALA A 43 -13.20 -33.61 59.78
CA ALA A 43 -13.10 -35.06 59.77
C ALA A 43 -13.27 -35.83 58.44
N ALA A 44 -12.15 -36.45 58.05
CA ALA A 44 -11.97 -37.90 57.87
C ALA A 44 -12.89 -38.68 56.92
N LYS A 45 -12.23 -39.25 55.90
CA LYS A 45 -12.43 -40.54 55.19
C LYS A 45 -12.10 -40.24 53.72
N GLY A 46 -11.09 -40.78 53.05
CA GLY A 46 -10.32 -42.00 53.21
C GLY A 46 -9.84 -42.35 51.80
N THR A 47 -8.69 -43.00 51.72
CA THR A 47 -8.24 -43.84 50.58
C THR A 47 -7.73 -43.19 49.28
N LYS A 48 -6.42 -43.37 49.10
CA LYS A 48 -5.73 -43.85 47.89
C LYS A 48 -5.23 -42.85 46.84
N ALA A 49 -3.93 -42.58 46.98
CA ALA A 49 -2.90 -42.91 45.99
C ALA A 49 -2.94 -42.21 44.61
N MET A 50 -2.11 -41.16 44.48
CA MET A 50 -1.06 -41.05 43.46
C MET A 50 -1.31 -41.75 42.09
N LYS A 51 -2.02 -41.11 41.15
CA LYS A 51 -1.80 -41.33 39.70
C LYS A 51 -2.30 -40.19 38.78
N GLY A 52 -2.19 -38.93 39.20
CA GLY A 52 -2.68 -37.76 38.42
C GLY A 52 -1.68 -37.12 37.44
N THR A 53 -0.40 -37.53 37.45
CA THR A 53 0.66 -36.78 36.75
C THR A 53 0.80 -37.11 35.26
N LYS A 54 0.25 -38.24 34.78
CA LYS A 54 0.33 -38.63 33.35
C LYS A 54 -0.75 -37.96 32.48
N ALA A 55 -1.97 -37.79 33.00
CA ALA A 55 -3.07 -37.14 32.26
C ALA A 55 -2.80 -35.64 32.03
N MET A 56 -2.20 -34.95 33.01
CA MET A 56 -1.85 -33.53 32.89
C MET A 56 -0.68 -33.31 31.90
N LYS A 57 0.29 -34.24 31.85
CA LYS A 57 1.37 -34.23 30.84
C LYS A 57 0.83 -34.48 29.43
N ALA A 58 -0.07 -35.45 29.26
CA ALA A 58 -0.70 -35.73 27.97
C ALA A 58 -1.50 -34.53 27.43
N MET A 59 -2.28 -33.86 28.29
CA MET A 59 -3.02 -32.66 27.89
C MET A 59 -2.10 -31.49 27.54
N LYS A 60 -0.96 -31.34 28.23
CA LYS A 60 0.05 -30.30 27.94
C LYS A 60 0.78 -30.56 26.63
N VAL A 61 1.08 -31.81 26.31
CA VAL A 61 1.65 -32.22 25.01
C VAL A 61 0.64 -31.98 23.88
N MET A 62 -0.64 -32.35 24.07
CA MET A 62 -1.68 -32.12 23.06
C MET A 62 -1.93 -30.62 22.82
N LYS A 63 -1.91 -29.80 23.88
CA LYS A 63 -2.00 -28.33 23.78
C LYS A 63 -0.79 -27.76 23.02
N ALA A 64 0.42 -28.24 23.31
CA ALA A 64 1.64 -27.83 22.60
C ALA A 64 1.61 -28.21 21.12
N MET A 65 1.12 -29.42 20.80
CA MET A 65 1.00 -29.89 19.41
C MET A 65 -0.05 -29.08 18.62
N LYS A 66 -1.15 -28.71 19.27
CA LYS A 66 -2.21 -27.86 18.69
C LYS A 66 -1.72 -26.42 18.48
N VAL A 67 -0.91 -25.88 19.40
CA VAL A 67 -0.22 -24.59 19.23
C VAL A 67 0.81 -24.66 18.10
N MET A 68 1.60 -25.72 18.01
CA MET A 68 2.57 -25.90 16.93
C MET A 68 1.89 -26.00 15.55
N LYS A 69 0.76 -26.72 15.46
CA LYS A 69 -0.04 -26.82 14.23
C LYS A 69 -0.68 -25.48 13.85
N ALA A 70 -1.16 -24.72 14.83
CA ALA A 70 -1.67 -23.36 14.62
C ALA A 70 -0.55 -22.38 14.18
N MET A 71 0.63 -22.47 14.78
CA MET A 71 1.79 -21.64 14.43
C MET A 71 2.31 -21.98 13.02
N LYS A 72 2.23 -23.25 12.61
CA LYS A 72 2.56 -23.70 11.24
C LYS A 72 1.53 -23.20 10.22
N ALA A 73 0.25 -23.18 10.57
CA ALA A 73 -0.81 -22.60 9.74
C ALA A 73 -0.67 -21.08 9.60
N MET A 74 -0.33 -20.37 10.69
CA MET A 74 -0.08 -18.92 10.66
C MET A 74 1.15 -18.57 9.81
N LYS A 75 2.20 -19.39 9.86
CA LYS A 75 3.40 -19.23 9.02
C LYS A 75 3.14 -19.58 7.55
N ALA A 76 2.13 -20.39 7.26
CA ALA A 76 1.69 -20.74 5.91
C ALA A 76 0.78 -19.69 5.27
N MET A 77 0.15 -18.80 6.06
CA MET A 77 -0.70 -17.72 5.56
C MET A 77 0.16 -16.66 4.87
N LYS A 78 0.25 -16.73 3.54
CA LYS A 78 0.95 -15.71 2.76
C LYS A 78 0.19 -14.39 2.88
N SER A 79 0.90 -13.33 3.22
CA SER A 79 0.32 -11.99 3.32
C SER A 79 -0.26 -11.56 1.96
N LYS A 80 -1.51 -11.08 1.96
CA LYS A 80 -2.20 -10.58 0.75
C LYS A 80 -1.45 -9.43 0.06
N ILE A 81 -0.75 -8.61 0.85
CA ILE A 81 0.02 -7.46 0.36
C ILE A 81 1.45 -7.87 0.03
N ALA A 82 1.91 -7.53 -1.17
CA ALA A 82 3.27 -7.71 -1.63
C ALA A 82 4.19 -6.59 -1.12
N ARG A 83 5.21 -6.99 -0.34
CA ARG A 83 6.24 -6.11 0.21
C ARG A 83 7.61 -6.45 -0.39
N GLY A 84 8.54 -5.50 -0.36
CA GLY A 84 9.92 -5.68 -0.82
C GLY A 84 10.16 -5.47 -2.32
N ARG A 85 11.39 -5.75 -2.76
CA ARG A 85 11.93 -5.43 -4.10
C ARG A 85 11.16 -6.10 -5.24
N CYS A 86 10.69 -7.32 -5.02
CA CYS A 86 9.97 -8.11 -6.03
C CYS A 86 8.43 -7.97 -5.96
N SER A 87 7.92 -6.99 -5.20
CA SER A 87 6.48 -6.84 -4.95
C SER A 87 5.62 -6.84 -6.23
N LYS A 88 5.98 -6.03 -7.22
CA LYS A 88 5.27 -5.97 -8.52
C LYS A 88 5.34 -7.28 -9.30
N ALA A 89 6.48 -7.98 -9.23
CA ALA A 89 6.66 -9.28 -9.88
C ALA A 89 5.78 -10.36 -9.22
N MET A 90 5.69 -10.37 -7.89
CA MET A 90 4.85 -11.30 -7.13
C MET A 90 3.36 -11.10 -7.42
N VAL A 91 2.93 -9.84 -7.55
CA VAL A 91 1.54 -9.52 -7.89
C VAL A 91 1.24 -9.88 -9.34
N TYR A 92 2.15 -9.59 -10.28
CA TYR A 92 1.98 -9.99 -11.68
C TYR A 92 1.90 -11.51 -11.86
N LYS A 93 2.67 -12.27 -11.07
CA LYS A 93 2.61 -13.75 -11.04
C LYS A 93 1.40 -14.31 -10.30
N GLY A 94 0.60 -13.48 -9.61
CA GLY A 94 -0.56 -13.91 -8.82
C GLY A 94 -0.23 -14.52 -7.46
N THR A 95 1.03 -14.48 -7.00
CA THR A 95 1.40 -14.98 -5.66
C THR A 95 0.78 -14.14 -4.53
N ARG A 96 0.43 -12.89 -4.83
CA ARG A 96 -0.16 -11.92 -3.91
C ARG A 96 -1.17 -11.05 -4.65
N GLU A 97 -2.15 -10.52 -3.94
CA GLU A 97 -3.28 -9.78 -4.53
C GLU A 97 -2.91 -8.34 -4.94
N LYS A 98 -2.20 -7.61 -4.06
CA LYS A 98 -1.91 -6.19 -4.25
C LYS A 98 -0.53 -5.80 -3.72
N THR A 99 0.08 -4.76 -4.28
CA THR A 99 1.30 -4.16 -3.72
C THR A 99 0.99 -3.24 -2.54
N VAL A 100 2.00 -2.81 -1.78
CA VAL A 100 1.82 -1.77 -0.72
C VAL A 100 1.15 -0.52 -1.27
N GLY A 101 1.46 -0.11 -2.50
CA GLY A 101 0.85 1.03 -3.18
C GLY A 101 -0.49 0.75 -3.87
N GLY A 102 -1.13 -0.40 -3.59
CA GLY A 102 -2.46 -0.73 -4.09
C GLY A 102 -2.55 -1.26 -5.53
N LEU A 103 -1.43 -1.39 -6.26
CA LEU A 103 -1.46 -1.91 -7.63
C LEU A 103 -1.86 -3.39 -7.65
N LYS A 104 -2.79 -3.75 -8.53
CA LYS A 104 -3.20 -5.12 -8.85
C LYS A 104 -2.45 -5.63 -10.09
N ALA A 105 -2.61 -6.92 -10.40
CA ALA A 105 -2.01 -7.54 -11.58
C ALA A 105 -2.45 -6.85 -12.89
N SER A 106 -3.71 -6.41 -12.96
CA SER A 106 -4.28 -5.67 -14.10
C SER A 106 -3.53 -4.39 -14.42
N ASP A 107 -2.90 -3.76 -13.42
CA ASP A 107 -2.29 -2.44 -13.54
C ASP A 107 -0.78 -2.52 -13.78
N ILE A 108 -0.22 -3.73 -13.81
CA ILE A 108 1.21 -3.98 -13.97
C ILE A 108 1.46 -4.53 -15.38
N VAL A 109 2.53 -4.05 -16.00
CA VAL A 109 3.00 -4.51 -17.31
C VAL A 109 4.50 -4.77 -17.27
N ARG A 110 4.95 -5.76 -18.05
CA ARG A 110 6.36 -6.07 -18.24
C ARG A 110 6.92 -5.22 -19.39
N ASN A 111 7.98 -4.47 -19.13
CA ASN A 111 8.72 -3.77 -20.19
C ASN A 111 9.68 -4.73 -20.91
N LYS A 112 10.18 -4.36 -22.10
CA LYS A 112 11.17 -5.13 -22.87
C LYS A 112 12.42 -5.49 -22.07
N TYR A 113 12.84 -4.64 -21.15
CA TYR A 113 13.97 -4.88 -20.22
C TYR A 113 13.61 -5.80 -19.04
N GLY A 114 12.48 -6.52 -19.08
CA GLY A 114 12.03 -7.43 -18.03
C GLY A 114 11.52 -6.78 -16.74
N ARG A 115 11.54 -5.45 -16.63
CA ARG A 115 11.07 -4.70 -15.45
C ARG A 115 9.55 -4.62 -15.40
N PHE A 116 8.97 -4.84 -14.22
CA PHE A 116 7.54 -4.66 -13.95
C PHE A 116 7.23 -3.22 -13.55
N VAL A 117 6.45 -2.52 -14.37
CA VAL A 117 6.08 -1.12 -14.22
C VAL A 117 4.56 -0.98 -14.19
N ALA A 118 4.04 0.09 -13.61
CA ALA A 118 2.61 0.37 -13.65
C ALA A 118 2.19 0.82 -15.07
N LYS A 119 1.07 0.33 -15.59
CA LYS A 119 0.50 0.72 -16.89
C LYS A 119 0.32 2.24 -16.98
N ARG A 120 -0.22 2.86 -15.92
CA ARG A 120 -0.36 4.33 -15.83
C ARG A 120 0.95 5.08 -16.05
N ALA A 121 2.04 4.61 -15.42
CA ALA A 121 3.35 5.25 -15.51
C ALA A 121 3.96 5.06 -16.90
N SER A 122 3.76 3.89 -17.51
CA SER A 122 4.18 3.65 -18.89
C SER A 122 3.41 4.54 -19.89
N ALA A 123 2.10 4.67 -19.72
CA ALA A 123 1.27 5.53 -20.57
C ALA A 123 1.68 7.00 -20.45
N GLN A 124 1.90 7.50 -19.23
CA GLN A 124 2.37 8.86 -18.99
C GLN A 124 3.72 9.13 -19.67
N ALA A 125 4.69 8.21 -19.52
CA ALA A 125 6.00 8.36 -20.17
C ALA A 125 5.90 8.37 -21.70
N LYS A 126 5.02 7.54 -22.28
CA LYS A 126 4.77 7.53 -23.74
C LYS A 126 4.05 8.79 -24.23
N ASN A 127 3.31 9.47 -23.35
CA ASN A 127 2.54 10.66 -23.69
C ASN A 127 3.30 11.97 -23.51
N HIS A 128 4.57 11.92 -23.11
CA HIS A 128 5.38 13.13 -22.98
C HIS A 128 5.49 13.88 -24.31
N VAL A 129 5.13 15.15 -24.30
CA VAL A 129 4.93 15.96 -25.52
C VAL A 129 6.26 16.23 -26.24
N TRP A 130 7.31 16.56 -25.49
CA TRP A 130 8.61 16.94 -26.06
C TRP A 130 9.30 15.83 -26.89
N PRO A 131 9.45 14.56 -26.41
CA PRO A 131 9.96 13.48 -27.25
C PRO A 131 9.14 13.23 -28.50
N LYS A 132 7.80 13.37 -28.45
CA LYS A 132 6.95 13.24 -29.64
C LYS A 132 7.24 14.34 -30.66
N ALA A 133 7.43 15.58 -30.21
CA ALA A 133 7.81 16.70 -31.07
C ALA A 133 9.18 16.47 -31.74
N ILE A 134 10.16 15.96 -30.98
CA ILE A 134 11.48 15.59 -31.55
C ILE A 134 11.35 14.47 -32.59
N VAL A 135 10.58 13.42 -32.32
CA VAL A 135 10.37 12.33 -33.28
C VAL A 135 9.71 12.84 -34.57
N ALA A 136 8.73 13.73 -34.46
CA ALA A 136 8.09 14.37 -35.62
C ALA A 136 9.09 15.26 -36.40
N ALA A 137 9.88 16.08 -35.71
CA ALA A 137 10.90 16.92 -36.33
C ALA A 137 11.98 16.09 -37.05
N ARG A 138 12.42 14.96 -36.45
CA ARG A 138 13.38 14.04 -37.08
C ARG A 138 12.83 13.41 -38.34
N LYS A 139 11.55 13.02 -38.35
CA LYS A 139 10.89 12.50 -39.56
C LYS A 139 10.80 13.56 -40.66
N ALA A 140 10.48 14.80 -40.31
CA ALA A 140 10.39 15.91 -41.27
C ALA A 140 11.75 16.32 -41.86
N LEU A 141 12.85 16.11 -41.14
CA LEU A 141 14.21 16.41 -41.59
C LEU A 141 14.94 15.20 -42.19
N GLY A 142 14.40 13.99 -42.07
CA GLY A 142 15.05 12.76 -42.57
C GLY A 142 16.32 12.35 -41.83
N ILE A 143 16.60 12.90 -40.63
CA ILE A 143 17.85 12.66 -39.89
C ILE A 143 17.89 11.24 -39.33
N LYS A 144 18.77 10.40 -39.91
CA LYS A 144 19.09 9.04 -39.45
C LYS A 144 20.31 9.07 -38.51
N GLY A 145 20.41 8.12 -37.59
CA GLY A 145 21.49 8.06 -36.61
C GLY A 145 21.26 8.93 -35.37
N PHE A 146 22.34 9.19 -34.62
CA PHE A 146 22.32 10.02 -33.43
C PHE A 146 22.76 11.44 -33.78
N VAL A 147 22.00 12.46 -33.33
CA VAL A 147 22.35 13.87 -33.46
C VAL A 147 22.14 14.54 -32.11
N ALA A 148 23.15 15.27 -31.66
CA ALA A 148 23.08 16.05 -30.43
C ALA A 148 22.15 17.26 -30.62
N ILE A 149 21.22 17.46 -29.69
CA ILE A 149 20.25 18.56 -29.75
C ILE A 149 21.00 19.90 -29.57
N ASN A 150 20.71 20.88 -30.43
CA ASN A 150 21.30 22.22 -30.40
C ASN A 150 22.84 22.26 -30.56
N LYS A 151 23.44 21.20 -31.13
CA LYS A 151 24.86 21.16 -31.48
C LYS A 151 25.02 20.80 -32.95
N GLY A 152 25.91 21.52 -33.63
CA GLY A 152 26.08 21.41 -35.08
C GLY A 152 24.87 21.95 -35.87
N PRO A 153 24.99 22.01 -37.21
CA PRO A 153 23.94 22.55 -38.07
C PRO A 153 22.63 21.73 -37.97
N ASP A 154 22.72 20.40 -38.03
CA ASP A 154 21.56 19.51 -37.98
C ASP A 154 20.83 19.54 -36.63
N GLY A 155 21.59 19.64 -35.53
CA GLY A 155 21.06 19.68 -34.17
C GLY A 155 20.32 20.98 -33.86
N GLN A 156 20.79 22.10 -34.40
CA GLN A 156 20.11 23.39 -34.32
C GLN A 156 18.80 23.38 -35.14
N ALA A 157 18.83 22.85 -36.36
CA ALA A 157 17.65 22.72 -37.21
C ALA A 157 16.57 21.81 -36.59
N LEU A 158 16.99 20.69 -36.00
CA LEU A 158 16.09 19.78 -35.28
C LEU A 158 15.43 20.48 -34.10
N TYR A 159 16.20 21.20 -33.28
CA TYR A 159 15.68 21.90 -32.11
C TYR A 159 14.68 23.00 -32.49
N ALA A 160 14.98 23.80 -33.50
CA ALA A 160 14.08 24.86 -33.98
C ALA A 160 12.73 24.30 -34.43
N LYS A 161 12.73 23.26 -35.28
CA LYS A 161 11.48 22.60 -35.72
C LYS A 161 10.73 21.93 -34.56
N ALA A 162 11.44 21.25 -33.66
CA ALA A 162 10.82 20.60 -32.50
C ALA A 162 10.14 21.63 -31.57
N LYS A 163 10.74 22.80 -31.37
CA LYS A 163 10.17 23.88 -30.54
C LYS A 163 8.88 24.45 -31.15
N VAL A 164 8.81 24.58 -32.49
CA VAL A 164 7.58 25.00 -33.18
C VAL A 164 6.47 23.97 -33.00
N LEU A 165 6.75 22.68 -33.25
CA LEU A 165 5.79 21.59 -33.07
C LEU A 165 5.33 21.42 -31.62
N TYR A 166 6.21 21.72 -30.66
CA TYR A 166 5.88 21.68 -29.23
C TYR A 166 4.89 22.78 -28.84
N ARG A 167 5.04 23.99 -29.39
CA ARG A 167 4.14 25.13 -29.12
C ARG A 167 2.75 24.97 -29.75
N GLN A 168 2.65 24.19 -30.81
CA GLN A 168 1.40 23.94 -31.53
C GLN A 168 0.53 22.84 -30.89
N LYS A 169 1.02 22.17 -29.85
CA LYS A 169 0.38 21.02 -29.20
C LYS A 169 -0.20 21.39 -27.85
#